data_AF-A0A2C9UVC6-F1
#
_entry.id   AF-A0A2C9UVC6-F1
#
_cell.length_a   1.000
_cell.length_b   1.000
_cell.length_c   1.000
_cell.angle_alpha   90.00
_cell.angle_beta   90.00
_cell.angle_gamma   90.00
#
_symmetry.space_group_name_H-M   'P 1'
#
loop_
_entity.id
_entity.type
_entity.pdbx_description
1 polymer ?
#
loop_
_entity_poly.entity_id
_entity_poly.type
_entity_poly.pdbx_seq_one_letter_code
_entity_poly.pdbx_strand_id
1 'polypeptide(L)'
;MEKTFCVDSSSIYGRNADKEAIVQRLLSVDESNSNALQVISITGMGGIGKTLLTKLVYGDCRVQEWFDVKAWVCAAAKFDLLKLAKDILDELNSNAKRTCDQHLVLDELKEKFMGKRLFLVLDDVWNDNEAEWKLLLVHLQAAGAQGSKIIVTTRSESVASALGAVQSHVLSELSDDECWRLFAKHAFNDDNENQRGLEMIGREIVRKCGGLPLIAKMLGDVLCCENNVEEWQKISDNMELCSNYIFMILKLTHIDLLFHLKQCLAYGIKSPKDYAFVKEKLVLSWIEGVRSQENKRFDYFGSRDIIIQDLAISVQCPILGRENEVVFEWGAALTNIILETLLLIFDQIASPRKPHYALMCVVVSLAAIFICITELVYKGQKQKITLMRRGMRCWLHFPSSDNNPYTIMDVLSFVSAISQFIYSSIGYSYLRRGSQNPIKVCFVPVIFIICTASSNLVRKPNETRLPISRED
;
A
#
# COMPACT_ATOMS: atom_id res chain seq x y z
N MET A 1 16.41 4.33 30.23
CA MET A 1 16.32 2.88 29.94
C MET A 1 16.91 2.70 28.55
N GLU A 2 18.09 2.07 28.45
CA GLU A 2 18.65 1.69 27.16
C GLU A 2 17.64 0.82 26.41
N LYS A 3 17.16 1.26 25.25
CA LYS A 3 16.52 0.36 24.29
C LYS A 3 17.63 -0.58 23.83
N THR A 4 17.75 -1.74 24.48
CA THR A 4 18.65 -2.79 24.02
C THR A 4 18.07 -3.31 22.70
N PHE A 5 18.60 -2.84 21.57
CA PHE A 5 18.33 -3.40 20.25
C PHE A 5 19.04 -4.76 20.14
N CYS A 6 18.68 -5.71 20.99
CA CYS A 6 19.23 -7.06 20.96
C CYS A 6 18.50 -7.83 19.87
N VAL A 7 18.91 -7.62 18.62
CA VAL A 7 18.55 -8.55 17.56
C VAL A 7 19.46 -9.76 17.74
N ASP A 8 18.88 -10.93 17.98
CA ASP A 8 19.63 -12.17 18.04
C ASP A 8 20.27 -12.43 16.67
N SER A 9 21.55 -12.09 16.55
CA SER A 9 22.32 -12.23 15.32
C SER A 9 22.34 -13.66 14.77
N SER A 10 22.07 -14.67 15.60
CA SER A 10 21.98 -16.07 15.19
C SER A 10 20.72 -16.39 14.38
N SER A 11 19.74 -15.48 14.33
CA SER A 11 18.46 -15.64 13.63
C SER A 11 18.42 -14.99 12.24
N ILE A 12 19.55 -14.45 11.77
CA ILE A 12 19.61 -13.66 10.55
C ILE A 12 20.47 -14.37 9.51
N TYR A 13 19.87 -14.62 8.36
CA TYR A 13 20.50 -15.31 7.25
C TYR A 13 20.65 -14.39 6.04
N GLY A 14 21.76 -14.53 5.32
CA GLY A 14 22.00 -13.89 4.02
C GLY A 14 22.17 -12.37 3.99
N ARG A 15 22.33 -11.72 5.15
CA ARG A 15 22.44 -10.24 5.22
C ARG A 15 23.82 -9.72 5.62
N ASN A 16 24.83 -10.59 5.74
CA ASN A 16 26.16 -10.19 6.19
C ASN A 16 26.87 -9.27 5.18
N ALA A 17 26.79 -9.60 3.88
CA ALA A 17 27.39 -8.77 2.84
C ALA A 17 26.74 -7.38 2.75
N ASP A 18 25.41 -7.33 2.78
CA ASP A 18 24.64 -6.07 2.81
C ASP A 18 25.04 -5.21 4.03
N LYS A 19 25.12 -5.85 5.21
CA LYS A 19 25.51 -5.19 6.46
C LYS A 19 26.91 -4.58 6.33
N GLU A 20 27.91 -5.36 5.91
CA GLU A 20 29.28 -4.86 5.78
C GLU A 20 29.39 -3.74 4.74
N ALA A 21 28.68 -3.85 3.62
CA ALA A 21 28.67 -2.81 2.60
C ALA A 21 28.10 -1.48 3.13
N ILE A 22 27.06 -1.52 3.96
CA ILE A 22 26.48 -0.30 4.56
C ILE A 22 27.41 0.24 5.66
N VAL A 23 27.98 -0.62 6.51
CA VAL A 23 28.91 -0.18 7.57
C VAL A 23 30.13 0.50 6.96
N GLN A 24 30.71 -0.05 5.89
CA GLN A 24 31.84 0.59 5.19
C GLN A 24 31.49 1.99 4.67
N ARG A 25 30.29 2.16 4.09
CA ARG A 25 29.80 3.48 3.61
C ARG A 25 29.49 4.47 4.73
N LEU A 26 29.08 3.98 5.91
CA LEU A 26 28.86 4.83 7.08
C LEU A 26 30.18 5.36 7.64
N LEU A 27 31.22 4.51 7.66
CA LEU A 27 32.52 4.85 8.23
C LEU A 27 33.44 5.58 7.24
N SER A 28 33.10 5.61 5.95
CA SER A 28 33.86 6.36 4.95
C SER A 28 33.61 7.87 5.06
N VAL A 29 34.69 8.64 5.11
CA VAL A 29 34.68 10.10 5.03
C VAL A 29 35.19 10.51 3.65
N ASP A 30 34.31 11.10 2.84
CA ASP A 30 34.75 11.73 1.59
C ASP A 30 35.33 13.11 1.90
N GLU A 31 36.65 13.21 1.91
CA GLU A 31 37.35 14.50 2.11
C GLU A 31 37.11 15.49 0.96
N SER A 32 36.71 15.00 -0.22
CA SER A 32 36.38 15.78 -1.41
C SER A 32 34.95 16.34 -1.42
N ASN A 33 34.07 15.85 -0.53
CA ASN A 33 32.68 16.24 -0.49
C ASN A 33 32.48 17.34 0.57
N SER A 34 32.11 18.54 0.14
CA SER A 34 31.91 19.69 1.03
C SER A 34 30.71 19.55 1.96
N ASN A 35 29.86 18.54 1.76
CA ASN A 35 28.68 18.31 2.57
C ASN A 35 29.04 17.54 3.85
N ALA A 36 28.87 18.19 5.01
CA ALA A 36 29.09 17.59 6.32
C ALA A 36 28.17 16.39 6.61
N LEU A 37 27.00 16.35 5.95
CA LEU A 37 25.94 15.35 6.13
C LEU A 37 25.69 14.58 4.83
N GLN A 38 25.73 13.26 4.88
CA GLN A 38 25.38 12.40 3.74
C GLN A 38 24.17 11.51 4.06
N VAL A 39 23.28 11.35 3.09
CA VAL A 39 22.10 10.50 3.19
C VAL A 39 22.32 9.21 2.41
N ILE A 40 22.10 8.07 3.08
CA ILE A 40 22.16 6.72 2.51
C ILE A 40 20.74 6.14 2.56
N SER A 41 20.20 5.74 1.40
CA SER A 41 18.90 5.08 1.35
C SER A 41 19.06 3.56 1.28
N ILE A 42 18.17 2.85 1.99
CA ILE A 42 17.96 1.42 1.86
C ILE A 42 16.55 1.23 1.31
N THR A 43 16.46 0.81 0.05
CA THR A 43 15.19 0.61 -0.66
C THR A 43 14.89 -0.86 -0.86
N GLY A 44 13.63 -1.21 -1.14
CA GLY A 44 13.23 -2.60 -1.41
C GLY A 44 11.79 -2.89 -1.01
N MET A 45 11.30 -4.09 -1.35
CA MET A 45 9.91 -4.46 -1.13
C MET A 45 9.53 -4.55 0.37
N GLY A 46 8.23 -4.50 0.68
CA GLY A 46 7.73 -4.78 2.03
C GLY A 46 8.12 -6.20 2.48
N GLY A 47 8.52 -6.37 3.75
CA GLY A 47 8.88 -7.68 4.30
C GLY A 47 10.27 -8.21 3.89
N ILE A 48 11.03 -7.48 3.07
CA ILE A 48 12.37 -7.88 2.59
C ILE A 48 13.46 -7.82 3.68
N GLY A 49 13.22 -7.10 4.77
CA GLY A 49 14.15 -7.01 5.91
C GLY A 49 14.94 -5.70 6.04
N LYS A 50 14.55 -4.59 5.38
CA LYS A 50 15.26 -3.29 5.49
C LYS A 50 15.47 -2.81 6.92
N THR A 51 14.40 -2.79 7.72
CA THR A 51 14.45 -2.41 9.14
C THR A 51 15.35 -3.36 9.93
N LEU A 52 15.31 -4.67 9.65
CA LEU A 52 16.16 -5.66 10.30
C LEU A 52 17.65 -5.42 9.98
N LEU A 53 17.98 -5.23 8.70
CA LEU A 53 19.34 -4.89 8.26
C LEU A 53 19.84 -3.61 8.92
N THR A 54 18.99 -2.58 8.98
CA THR A 54 19.32 -1.31 9.61
C THR A 54 19.56 -1.46 11.11
N LYS A 55 18.81 -2.33 11.81
CA LYS A 55 19.08 -2.67 13.22
C LYS A 55 20.44 -3.31 13.42
N LEU A 56 20.87 -4.17 12.50
CA LEU A 56 22.20 -4.81 12.57
C LEU A 56 23.33 -3.83 12.36
N VAL A 57 23.15 -2.91 11.40
CA VAL A 57 24.10 -1.83 11.15
C VAL A 57 24.15 -0.89 12.34
N TYR A 58 22.99 -0.49 12.87
CA TYR A 58 22.91 0.37 14.04
C TYR A 58 23.58 -0.28 15.25
N GLY A 59 23.37 -1.58 15.51
CA GLY A 59 24.00 -2.31 16.61
C GLY A 59 25.47 -2.68 16.42
N ASP A 60 26.10 -2.38 15.27
CA ASP A 60 27.50 -2.72 15.03
C ASP A 60 28.43 -1.87 15.92
N CYS A 61 29.40 -2.50 16.59
CA CYS A 61 30.30 -1.81 17.52
C CYS A 61 31.08 -0.68 16.84
N ARG A 62 31.51 -0.86 15.58
CA ARG A 62 32.26 0.15 14.82
C ARG A 62 31.39 1.38 14.56
N VAL A 63 30.11 1.18 14.24
CA VAL A 63 29.14 2.27 14.06
C VAL A 63 28.86 2.95 15.40
N GLN A 64 28.70 2.17 16.47
CA GLN A 64 28.44 2.71 17.80
C GLN A 64 29.59 3.58 18.33
N GLU A 65 30.84 3.24 18.03
CA GLU A 65 32.03 3.98 18.45
C GLU A 65 32.35 5.19 17.55
N TRP A 66 31.94 5.17 16.28
CA TRP A 66 32.27 6.22 15.32
C TRP A 66 31.47 7.52 15.50
N PHE A 67 30.20 7.40 15.87
CA PHE A 67 29.27 8.54 15.95
C PHE A 67 29.05 9.03 17.39
N ASP A 68 29.14 10.35 17.57
CA ASP A 68 29.01 11.00 18.87
C ASP A 68 27.54 11.05 19.33
N VAL A 69 26.61 11.17 18.38
CA VAL A 69 25.16 11.25 18.66
C VAL A 69 24.41 10.35 17.70
N LYS A 70 23.51 9.53 18.25
CA LYS A 70 22.75 8.52 17.51
C LYS A 70 21.28 8.62 17.85
N ALA A 71 20.41 8.56 16.84
CA ALA A 71 18.97 8.51 17.02
C ALA A 71 18.32 7.59 15.99
N TRP A 72 17.27 6.90 16.41
CA TRP A 72 16.41 6.08 15.55
C TRP A 72 14.98 6.56 15.69
N VAL A 73 14.37 6.97 14.58
CA VAL A 73 12.96 7.37 14.55
C VAL A 73 12.24 6.68 13.40
N CYS A 74 11.04 6.18 13.67
CA CYS A 74 10.12 5.70 12.64
C CYS A 74 9.36 6.90 12.09
N ALA A 75 9.45 7.16 10.79
CA ALA A 75 8.70 8.26 10.19
C ALA A 75 7.23 7.89 10.12
N ALA A 76 6.37 8.76 10.63
CA ALA A 76 4.93 8.56 10.54
C ALA A 76 4.48 8.58 9.06
N ALA A 77 3.50 7.73 8.72
CA ALA A 77 2.93 7.69 7.38
C ALA A 77 2.37 9.05 6.88
N LYS A 78 1.90 9.89 7.81
CA LYS A 78 1.59 11.30 7.54
C LYS A 78 2.76 12.14 8.02
N PHE A 79 3.38 12.86 7.11
CA PHE A 79 4.50 13.74 7.44
C PHE A 79 4.04 14.88 8.35
N ASP A 80 4.81 15.07 9.42
CA ASP A 80 4.68 16.18 10.37
C ASP A 80 6.08 16.47 10.90
N LEU A 81 6.68 17.56 10.43
CA LEU A 81 8.05 17.92 10.77
C LEU A 81 8.22 18.23 12.26
N LEU A 82 7.24 18.90 12.87
CA LEU A 82 7.29 19.23 14.29
C LEU A 82 7.30 17.94 15.12
N LYS A 83 6.42 17.00 14.77
CA LYS A 83 6.37 15.70 15.45
C LYS A 83 7.67 14.92 15.25
N LEU A 84 8.16 14.83 14.02
CA LEU A 84 9.40 14.12 13.72
C LEU A 84 10.59 14.69 14.50
N ALA A 85 10.73 16.02 14.54
CA ALA A 85 11.82 16.67 15.28
C ALA A 85 11.72 16.41 16.80
N LYS A 86 10.50 16.38 17.37
CA LYS A 86 10.29 15.97 18.76
C LYS A 86 10.64 14.51 19.01
N ASP A 87 10.21 13.61 18.12
CA ASP A 87 10.52 12.19 18.22
C ASP A 87 12.04 11.95 18.20
N ILE A 88 12.80 12.73 17.42
CA ILE A 88 14.28 12.70 17.42
C ILE A 88 14.83 13.20 18.76
N LEU A 89 14.35 14.34 19.28
CA LEU A 89 14.81 14.88 20.57
C LEU A 89 14.53 13.93 21.74
N ASP A 90 13.36 13.30 21.74
CA ASP A 90 12.95 12.33 22.75
C ASP A 90 13.87 11.10 22.73
N GLU A 91 14.26 10.61 21.54
CA GLU A 91 15.22 9.49 21.40
C GLU A 91 16.61 9.87 21.93
N LEU A 92 16.99 11.14 21.86
CA LEU A 92 18.24 11.65 22.44
C LEU A 92 18.17 11.88 23.96
N ASN A 93 17.08 11.46 24.60
CA ASN A 93 16.76 11.78 26.00
C ASN A 93 16.80 13.29 26.31
N SER A 94 16.52 14.12 25.30
CA SER A 94 16.21 15.52 25.53
C SER A 94 14.75 15.57 26.00
N ASN A 95 14.50 16.14 27.18
CA ASN A 95 13.14 16.55 27.51
C ASN A 95 12.82 17.74 26.60
N ALA A 96 12.42 17.48 25.35
CA ALA A 96 11.99 18.51 24.43
C ALA A 96 11.01 19.40 25.20
N LYS A 97 11.28 20.71 25.24
CA LYS A 97 10.36 21.62 25.92
C LYS A 97 8.97 21.35 25.35
N ARG A 98 7.92 21.35 26.18
CA ARG A 98 6.52 21.16 25.76
C ARG A 98 6.00 22.34 24.92
N THR A 99 6.80 22.79 23.97
CA THR A 99 6.49 23.86 23.04
C THR A 99 5.83 23.28 21.80
N CYS A 100 4.91 24.04 21.21
CA CYS A 100 4.32 23.74 19.91
C CYS A 100 4.97 24.56 18.78
N ASP A 101 5.96 25.38 19.11
CA ASP A 101 6.69 26.19 18.13
C ASP A 101 7.73 25.34 17.40
N GLN A 102 7.55 25.21 16.08
CA GLN A 102 8.42 24.44 15.21
C GLN A 102 9.84 24.99 15.14
N HIS A 103 10.02 26.31 15.16
CA HIS A 103 11.35 26.91 15.08
C HIS A 103 12.16 26.60 16.34
N LEU A 104 11.54 26.75 17.51
CA LEU A 104 12.21 26.46 18.78
C LEU A 104 12.64 24.98 18.90
N VAL A 105 11.83 24.05 18.39
CA VAL A 105 12.17 22.62 18.37
C VAL A 105 13.34 22.34 17.43
N LEU A 106 13.35 22.95 16.24
CA LEU A 106 14.45 22.80 15.28
C LEU A 106 15.76 23.44 15.77
N ASP A 107 15.68 24.56 16.48
CA ASP A 107 16.84 25.19 17.12
C ASP A 107 17.41 24.31 18.25
N GLU A 108 16.55 23.72 19.09
CA GLU A 108 16.98 22.77 20.12
C GLU A 108 17.65 21.53 19.50
N LEU A 109 17.10 21.02 18.39
CA LEU A 109 17.68 19.92 17.62
C LEU A 109 19.07 20.30 17.09
N LYS A 110 19.20 21.51 16.53
CA LYS A 110 20.47 22.05 16.04
C LYS A 110 21.51 22.15 17.15
N GLU A 111 21.15 22.67 18.33
CA GLU A 111 22.04 22.77 19.48
C GLU A 111 22.55 21.39 19.94
N LYS A 112 21.69 20.36 19.95
CA LYS A 112 22.08 19.00 20.36
C LYS A 112 23.14 18.37 19.46
N PHE A 113 23.06 18.67 18.17
CA PHE A 113 23.94 18.13 17.12
C PHE A 113 25.14 19.01 16.79
N MET A 114 25.19 20.24 17.31
CA MET A 114 26.22 21.20 16.98
C MET A 114 27.63 20.65 17.22
N GLY A 115 28.42 20.57 16.13
CA GLY A 115 29.82 20.15 16.16
C GLY A 115 30.05 18.66 16.42
N LYS A 116 29.01 17.82 16.31
CA LYS A 116 29.07 16.38 16.57
C LYS A 116 28.81 15.56 15.32
N ARG A 117 29.40 14.37 15.23
CA ARG A 117 29.10 13.39 14.19
C ARG A 117 27.77 12.73 14.49
N LEU A 118 26.77 13.11 13.70
CA LEU A 118 25.41 12.62 13.78
C LEU A 118 25.28 11.29 13.05
N PHE A 119 24.56 10.35 13.65
CA PHE A 119 23.95 9.22 12.96
C PHE A 119 22.45 9.16 13.24
N LEU A 120 21.65 9.43 12.21
CA LEU A 120 20.19 9.40 12.30
C LEU A 120 19.63 8.29 11.42
N VAL A 121 18.78 7.44 11.99
CA VAL A 121 17.98 6.47 11.24
C VAL A 121 16.55 7.00 11.12
N LEU A 122 16.09 7.18 9.89
CA LEU A 122 14.69 7.43 9.53
C LEU A 122 14.11 6.14 8.94
N ASP A 123 13.36 5.40 9.75
CA ASP A 123 12.81 4.09 9.39
C ASP A 123 11.39 4.21 8.82
N ASP A 124 11.09 3.41 7.79
CA ASP A 124 9.85 3.30 7.03
C ASP A 124 9.28 4.65 6.55
N VAL A 125 10.07 5.39 5.76
CA VAL A 125 9.67 6.71 5.24
C VAL A 125 8.74 6.61 4.03
N TRP A 126 7.63 7.38 4.06
CA TRP A 126 6.59 7.40 3.02
C TRP A 126 6.51 8.71 2.22
N ASN A 127 6.98 9.83 2.78
CA ASN A 127 6.81 11.15 2.19
C ASN A 127 7.88 11.45 1.13
N ASP A 128 7.46 11.77 -0.09
CA ASP A 128 8.34 12.12 -1.21
C ASP A 128 8.33 13.63 -1.55
N ASN A 129 7.76 14.46 -0.66
CA ASN A 129 7.84 15.90 -0.79
C ASN A 129 9.23 16.43 -0.37
N GLU A 130 10.08 16.74 -1.35
CA GLU A 130 11.42 17.29 -1.14
C GLU A 130 11.43 18.58 -0.29
N ALA A 131 10.46 19.48 -0.52
CA ALA A 131 10.43 20.77 0.18
C ALA A 131 10.23 20.62 1.69
N GLU A 132 9.47 19.59 2.10
CA GLU A 132 9.21 19.27 3.50
C GLU A 132 10.47 18.70 4.19
N TRP A 133 11.26 17.89 3.49
CA TRP A 133 12.52 17.34 4.00
C TRP A 133 13.64 18.38 4.04
N LYS A 134 13.68 19.29 3.07
CA LYS A 134 14.71 20.33 2.96
C LYS A 134 14.85 21.13 4.25
N LEU A 135 13.75 21.47 4.91
CA LEU A 135 13.79 22.24 6.14
C LEU A 135 14.53 21.49 7.26
N LEU A 136 14.27 20.19 7.45
CA LEU A 136 14.99 19.37 8.42
C LEU A 136 16.46 19.23 8.05
N LEU A 137 16.75 18.87 6.80
CA LEU A 137 18.10 18.57 6.32
C LEU A 137 19.02 19.78 6.43
N VAL A 138 18.54 20.99 6.11
CA VAL A 138 19.33 22.23 6.26
C VAL A 138 19.73 22.48 7.71
N HIS A 139 18.84 22.24 8.68
CA HIS A 139 19.17 22.42 10.10
C HIS A 139 20.19 21.38 10.57
N LEU A 140 20.02 20.10 10.18
CA LEU A 140 20.95 19.03 10.52
C LEU A 140 22.32 19.25 9.88
N GLN A 141 22.38 19.67 8.61
CA GLN A 141 23.61 19.93 7.88
C GLN A 141 24.37 21.13 8.45
N ALA A 142 23.68 22.18 8.89
CA ALA A 142 24.30 23.34 9.52
C ALA A 142 24.86 23.04 10.92
N ALA A 143 24.39 21.99 11.58
CA ALA A 143 24.84 21.61 12.93
C ALA A 143 25.89 20.48 12.92
N GLY A 144 25.73 19.50 12.02
CA GLY A 144 26.52 18.28 12.01
C GLY A 144 27.98 18.51 11.65
N ALA A 145 28.88 17.79 12.31
CA ALA A 145 30.29 17.72 11.93
C ALA A 145 30.48 16.87 10.66
N GLN A 146 31.60 17.06 9.98
CA GLN A 146 31.96 16.23 8.82
C GLN A 146 31.95 14.75 9.17
N GLY A 147 31.42 13.94 8.24
CA GLY A 147 31.24 12.51 8.45
C GLY A 147 29.90 12.15 9.12
N SER A 148 28.99 13.10 9.30
CA SER A 148 27.62 12.82 9.75
C SER A 148 26.83 12.07 8.67
N LYS A 149 25.99 11.11 9.09
CA LYS A 149 25.22 10.23 8.20
C LYS A 149 23.75 10.15 8.58
N ILE A 150 22.87 10.04 7.58
CA ILE A 150 21.47 9.65 7.76
C ILE A 150 21.24 8.35 6.99
N ILE A 151 20.66 7.34 7.64
CA ILE A 151 20.07 6.19 6.94
C ILE A 151 18.57 6.40 6.82
N VAL A 152 18.05 6.15 5.62
CA VAL A 152 16.62 6.17 5.32
C VAL A 152 16.21 4.79 4.86
N THR A 153 15.24 4.16 5.52
CA THR A 153 14.61 2.95 4.96
C THR A 153 13.27 3.32 4.31
N THR A 154 13.06 2.86 3.08
CA THR A 154 11.81 3.14 2.36
C THR A 154 11.51 2.06 1.33
N ARG A 155 10.27 2.02 0.85
CA ARG A 155 9.85 1.18 -0.29
C ARG A 155 9.93 1.93 -1.62
N SER A 156 10.06 3.26 -1.59
CA SER A 156 9.99 4.10 -2.78
C SER A 156 11.33 4.76 -3.09
N GLU A 157 11.78 4.62 -4.33
CA GLU A 157 12.93 5.38 -4.83
C GLU A 157 12.64 6.89 -4.86
N SER A 158 11.38 7.30 -5.09
CA SER A 158 11.00 8.73 -5.06
C SER A 158 11.29 9.38 -3.70
N VAL A 159 11.03 8.65 -2.62
CA VAL A 159 11.30 9.10 -1.25
C VAL A 159 12.80 9.22 -1.02
N ALA A 160 13.60 8.27 -1.52
CA ALA A 160 15.05 8.33 -1.42
C ALA A 160 15.61 9.58 -2.16
N SER A 161 15.09 9.87 -3.35
CA SER A 161 15.46 11.07 -4.11
C SER A 161 15.04 12.36 -3.42
N ALA A 162 13.83 12.41 -2.84
CA ALA A 162 13.33 13.59 -2.11
C ALA A 162 14.17 13.95 -0.87
N LEU A 163 14.83 12.96 -0.27
CA LEU A 163 15.77 13.13 0.84
C LEU A 163 17.21 13.44 0.38
N GLY A 164 17.45 13.54 -0.93
CA GLY A 164 18.77 13.79 -1.49
C GLY A 164 19.75 12.65 -1.21
N ALA A 165 19.29 11.40 -1.20
CA ALA A 165 20.16 10.24 -0.98
C ALA A 165 21.26 10.19 -2.05
N VAL A 166 22.52 10.34 -1.60
CA VAL A 166 23.70 10.31 -2.47
C VAL A 166 24.09 8.86 -2.78
N GLN A 167 23.76 7.96 -1.87
CA GLN A 167 24.06 6.53 -1.99
C GLN A 167 22.79 5.72 -1.75
N SER A 168 22.44 4.89 -2.72
CA SER A 168 21.32 3.96 -2.60
C SER A 168 21.81 2.53 -2.41
N HIS A 169 21.14 1.78 -1.55
CA HIS A 169 21.33 0.36 -1.35
C HIS A 169 19.98 -0.34 -1.56
N VAL A 170 19.80 -0.91 -2.74
CA VAL A 170 18.61 -1.69 -3.07
C VAL A 170 18.76 -3.07 -2.45
N LEU A 171 17.91 -3.38 -1.47
CA LEU A 171 17.95 -4.66 -0.78
C LEU A 171 17.20 -5.73 -1.58
N SER A 172 17.91 -6.76 -2.03
CA SER A 172 17.37 -7.85 -2.84
C SER A 172 16.72 -8.95 -2.00
N GLU A 173 16.00 -9.84 -2.69
CA GLU A 173 15.52 -11.11 -2.16
C GLU A 173 16.67 -11.98 -1.65
N LEU A 174 16.35 -12.85 -0.68
CA LEU A 174 17.28 -13.90 -0.25
C LEU A 174 17.30 -15.03 -1.28
N SER A 175 18.42 -15.75 -1.34
CA SER A 175 18.47 -17.01 -2.08
C SER A 175 17.55 -18.07 -1.44
N ASP A 176 17.10 -19.03 -2.24
CA ASP A 176 16.28 -20.14 -1.77
C ASP A 176 16.91 -20.88 -0.57
N ASP A 177 18.23 -21.03 -0.57
CA ASP A 177 18.96 -21.71 0.51
C ASP A 177 19.00 -20.88 1.80
N GLU A 178 19.15 -19.56 1.70
CA GLU A 178 19.10 -18.65 2.86
C GLU A 178 17.69 -18.56 3.42
N CYS A 179 16.68 -18.48 2.55
CA CYS A 179 15.28 -18.54 2.95
C CYS A 179 14.93 -19.90 3.57
N TRP A 180 15.47 -21.01 3.05
CA TRP A 180 15.30 -22.35 3.62
C TRP A 180 15.85 -22.42 5.03
N ARG A 181 17.07 -21.91 5.27
CA ARG A 181 17.67 -21.86 6.60
C ARG A 181 16.81 -21.09 7.60
N LEU A 182 16.29 -19.93 7.18
CA LEU A 182 15.37 -19.15 8.00
C LEU A 182 14.08 -19.91 8.29
N PHE A 183 13.45 -20.48 7.26
CA PHE A 183 12.24 -21.27 7.40
C PHE A 183 12.46 -22.47 8.33
N ALA A 184 13.51 -23.25 8.10
CA ALA A 184 13.81 -24.47 8.85
C ALA A 184 14.09 -24.19 10.33
N LYS A 185 14.80 -23.08 10.64
CA LYS A 185 14.99 -22.64 12.03
C LYS A 185 13.66 -22.45 12.74
N HIS A 186 12.70 -21.83 12.06
CA HIS A 186 11.38 -21.53 12.63
C HIS A 186 10.43 -22.74 12.63
N ALA A 187 10.47 -23.59 11.59
CA ALA A 187 9.59 -24.74 11.44
C ALA A 187 10.03 -25.97 12.26
N PHE A 188 11.32 -26.14 12.50
CA PHE A 188 11.84 -27.34 13.16
C PHE A 188 12.54 -27.05 14.49
N ASN A 189 12.76 -25.78 14.85
CA ASN A 189 13.41 -25.38 16.10
C ASN A 189 14.75 -26.11 16.35
N ASP A 190 15.55 -26.26 15.28
CA ASP A 190 16.80 -27.01 15.23
C ASP A 190 16.70 -28.54 15.51
N ASP A 191 15.48 -29.10 15.53
CA ASP A 191 15.24 -30.55 15.64
C ASP A 191 15.40 -31.25 14.28
N ASN A 192 16.42 -32.10 14.19
CA ASN A 192 16.76 -32.83 12.97
C ASN A 192 15.85 -34.04 12.73
N GLU A 193 15.09 -34.51 13.73
CA GLU A 193 14.19 -35.66 13.55
C GLU A 193 12.92 -35.28 12.77
N ASN A 194 12.36 -34.11 13.02
CA ASN A 194 11.17 -33.58 12.32
C ASN A 194 11.45 -33.16 10.86
N GLN A 195 12.73 -33.05 10.47
CA GLN A 195 13.13 -32.76 9.09
C GLN A 195 12.87 -33.93 8.14
N ARG A 196 12.83 -35.18 8.65
CA ARG A 196 12.72 -36.38 7.82
C ARG A 196 11.32 -36.53 7.23
N GLY A 197 11.16 -36.15 5.96
CA GLY A 197 9.93 -36.31 5.16
C GLY A 197 9.23 -34.99 4.84
N LEU A 198 9.30 -34.00 5.74
CA LEU A 198 8.70 -32.67 5.54
C LEU A 198 9.64 -31.70 4.81
N GLU A 199 10.95 -31.96 4.78
CA GLU A 199 11.93 -31.08 4.12
C GLU A 199 11.59 -30.82 2.65
N MET A 200 11.16 -31.84 1.91
CA MET A 200 10.85 -31.71 0.49
C MET A 200 9.69 -30.72 0.26
N ILE A 201 8.62 -30.83 1.06
CA ILE A 201 7.45 -29.93 0.98
C ILE A 201 7.84 -28.54 1.48
N GLY A 202 8.60 -28.45 2.58
CA GLY A 202 9.09 -27.19 3.09
C GLY A 202 9.94 -26.40 2.09
N ARG A 203 10.80 -27.10 1.32
CA ARG A 203 11.59 -26.46 0.25
C ARG A 203 10.71 -25.99 -0.90
N GLU A 204 9.63 -26.69 -1.22
CA GLU A 204 8.65 -26.23 -2.19
C GLU A 204 7.94 -24.95 -1.71
N ILE A 205 7.51 -24.92 -0.45
CA ILE A 205 6.93 -23.74 0.20
C ILE A 205 7.90 -22.55 0.12
N VAL A 206 9.18 -22.78 0.44
CA VAL A 206 10.21 -21.73 0.40
C VAL A 206 10.42 -21.18 -1.01
N ARG A 207 10.44 -22.03 -2.04
CA ARG A 207 10.50 -21.54 -3.44
C ARG A 207 9.30 -20.65 -3.77
N LYS A 208 8.12 -21.00 -3.28
CA LYS A 208 6.90 -20.18 -3.44
C LYS A 208 6.95 -18.87 -2.65
N CYS A 209 7.81 -18.74 -1.62
CA CYS A 209 7.99 -17.48 -0.88
C CYS A 209 8.67 -16.37 -1.71
N GLY A 210 9.31 -16.72 -2.83
CA GLY A 210 10.00 -15.75 -3.69
C GLY A 210 11.12 -15.00 -2.97
N GLY A 211 11.86 -15.67 -2.09
CA GLY A 211 13.00 -15.07 -1.37
C GLY A 211 12.65 -13.98 -0.35
N LEU A 212 11.37 -13.87 0.05
CA LEU A 212 10.91 -12.91 1.06
C LEU A 212 11.08 -13.47 2.49
N PRO A 213 11.97 -12.89 3.33
CA PRO A 213 12.27 -13.41 4.66
C PRO A 213 11.04 -13.43 5.58
N LEU A 214 10.19 -12.41 5.50
CA LEU A 214 9.00 -12.33 6.35
C LEU A 214 8.01 -13.48 6.09
N ILE A 215 7.84 -13.90 4.83
CA ILE A 215 6.94 -15.00 4.47
C ILE A 215 7.55 -16.32 4.95
N ALA A 216 8.82 -16.56 4.63
CA ALA A 216 9.52 -17.77 5.04
C ALA A 216 9.51 -17.95 6.57
N LYS A 217 9.80 -16.89 7.32
CA LYS A 217 9.74 -16.91 8.78
C LYS A 217 8.34 -17.26 9.29
N MET A 218 7.33 -16.55 8.82
CA MET A 218 5.95 -16.73 9.27
C MET A 218 5.42 -18.13 8.97
N LEU A 219 5.68 -18.67 7.78
CA LEU A 219 5.27 -20.02 7.43
C LEU A 219 5.99 -21.06 8.29
N GLY A 220 7.28 -20.82 8.58
CA GLY A 220 8.00 -21.64 9.56
C GLY A 220 7.36 -21.57 10.94
N ASP A 221 7.03 -20.38 11.44
CA ASP A 221 6.36 -20.17 12.72
C ASP A 221 4.97 -20.86 12.76
N VAL A 222 4.21 -20.84 11.66
CA VAL A 222 2.90 -21.52 11.57
C VAL A 222 3.05 -23.04 11.61
N LEU A 223 4.09 -23.56 10.96
CA LEU A 223 4.33 -24.99 10.82
C LEU A 223 5.17 -25.59 11.96
N CYS A 224 5.63 -24.77 12.91
CA CYS A 224 6.58 -25.18 13.96
C CYS A 224 6.11 -26.33 14.86
N CYS A 225 4.79 -26.52 14.97
CA CYS A 225 4.17 -27.56 15.79
C CYS A 225 3.34 -28.55 14.94
N GLU A 226 3.46 -28.51 13.62
CA GLU A 226 2.68 -29.34 12.71
C GLU A 226 3.54 -30.46 12.11
N ASN A 227 3.19 -31.70 12.43
CA ASN A 227 3.89 -32.90 11.97
C ASN A 227 3.13 -33.65 10.87
N ASN A 228 1.90 -33.23 10.54
CA ASN A 228 1.07 -33.85 9.52
C ASN A 228 1.50 -33.39 8.11
N VAL A 229 1.99 -34.33 7.32
CA VAL A 229 2.39 -34.14 5.91
C VAL A 229 1.25 -33.55 5.07
N GLU A 230 -0.01 -33.96 5.32
CA GLU A 230 -1.16 -33.49 4.54
C GLU A 230 -1.43 -31.99 4.74
N GLU A 231 -1.25 -31.47 5.96
CA GLU A 231 -1.45 -30.04 6.25
C GLU A 231 -0.33 -29.18 5.63
N TRP A 232 0.91 -29.67 5.63
CA TRP A 232 2.02 -29.04 4.91
C TRP A 232 1.75 -28.97 3.41
N GLN A 233 1.30 -30.08 2.81
CA GLN A 233 0.98 -30.13 1.39
C GLN A 233 -0.15 -29.17 1.04
N LYS A 234 -1.22 -29.15 1.84
CA LYS A 234 -2.35 -28.23 1.68
C LYS A 234 -1.91 -26.76 1.75
N ILE A 235 -0.97 -26.39 2.62
CA ILE A 235 -0.41 -25.04 2.67
C ILE A 235 0.39 -24.73 1.40
N SER A 236 1.26 -25.67 0.97
CA SER A 236 2.02 -25.54 -0.28
C SER A 236 1.13 -25.31 -1.51
N ASP A 237 0.06 -26.09 -1.64
CA ASP A 237 -0.87 -26.02 -2.78
C ASP A 237 -1.69 -24.72 -2.77
N ASN A 238 -2.10 -24.25 -1.58
CA ASN A 238 -2.91 -23.03 -1.45
C ASN A 238 -2.13 -21.72 -1.66
N MET A 239 -0.80 -21.79 -1.69
CA MET A 239 0.09 -20.64 -1.77
C MET A 239 0.08 -19.98 -3.15
N GLU A 240 -0.15 -20.76 -4.22
CA GLU A 240 -0.18 -20.29 -5.61
C GLU A 240 -1.36 -19.34 -5.91
N LEU A 241 -2.41 -19.38 -5.08
CA LEU A 241 -3.62 -18.55 -5.25
C LEU A 241 -3.47 -17.12 -4.70
N CYS A 242 -2.32 -16.77 -4.10
CA CYS A 242 -2.15 -15.51 -3.38
C CYS A 242 -0.94 -14.72 -3.91
N SER A 243 -1.15 -13.81 -4.86
CA SER A 243 -0.12 -12.86 -5.32
C SER A 243 0.24 -11.79 -4.28
N ASN A 244 -0.54 -11.70 -3.19
CA ASN A 244 -0.33 -10.75 -2.12
C ASN A 244 -0.02 -11.49 -0.82
N TYR A 245 1.17 -11.23 -0.26
CA TYR A 245 1.62 -11.78 1.02
C TYR A 245 0.64 -11.52 2.18
N ILE A 246 -0.12 -10.43 2.13
CA ILE A 246 -1.17 -10.13 3.12
C ILE A 246 -2.40 -10.99 2.92
N PHE A 247 -2.78 -11.25 1.68
CA PHE A 247 -3.86 -12.18 1.39
C PHE A 247 -3.48 -13.61 1.80
N MET A 248 -2.21 -13.98 1.64
CA MET A 248 -1.66 -15.23 2.16
C MET A 248 -1.71 -15.30 3.70
N ILE A 249 -1.24 -14.24 4.40
CA ILE A 249 -1.35 -14.12 5.86
C ILE A 249 -2.80 -14.26 6.32
N LEU A 250 -3.72 -13.54 5.67
CA LEU A 250 -5.13 -13.55 6.03
C LEU A 250 -5.77 -14.90 5.76
N LYS A 251 -5.43 -15.57 4.65
CA LYS A 251 -5.93 -16.89 4.31
C LYS A 251 -5.40 -17.95 5.29
N LEU A 252 -4.12 -17.90 5.65
CA LEU A 252 -3.48 -18.81 6.61
C LEU A 252 -3.95 -18.59 8.05
N THR A 253 -4.06 -17.33 8.49
CA THR A 253 -4.71 -16.99 9.77
C THR A 253 -6.22 -17.27 9.75
N HIS A 254 -6.85 -17.39 8.58
CA HIS A 254 -8.22 -17.87 8.50
C HIS A 254 -8.36 -19.37 8.67
N ILE A 255 -7.29 -20.17 8.50
CA ILE A 255 -7.38 -21.63 8.48
C ILE A 255 -7.97 -22.17 9.78
N ASP A 256 -7.64 -21.66 10.96
CA ASP A 256 -8.32 -22.06 12.22
C ASP A 256 -8.14 -21.08 13.38
N LEU A 257 -7.90 -19.79 13.13
CA LEU A 257 -7.72 -18.85 14.23
C LEU A 257 -9.03 -18.72 15.02
N LEU A 258 -8.97 -19.08 16.30
CA LEU A 258 -10.10 -19.04 17.22
C LEU A 258 -10.79 -17.67 17.17
N PHE A 259 -12.11 -17.67 17.26
CA PHE A 259 -12.94 -16.46 17.10
C PHE A 259 -12.45 -15.26 17.94
N HIS A 260 -12.02 -15.50 19.17
CA HIS A 260 -11.49 -14.46 20.07
C HIS A 260 -10.18 -13.83 19.56
N LEU A 261 -9.30 -14.59 18.90
CA LEU A 261 -8.07 -14.07 18.32
C LEU A 261 -8.33 -13.22 17.07
N LYS A 262 -9.35 -13.57 16.27
CA LYS A 262 -9.80 -12.71 15.14
C LYS A 262 -10.30 -11.35 15.63
N GLN A 263 -10.98 -11.32 16.78
CA GLN A 263 -11.40 -10.07 17.41
C GLN A 263 -10.22 -9.24 17.93
N CYS A 264 -9.21 -9.88 18.53
CA CYS A 264 -7.98 -9.21 18.95
C CYS A 264 -7.26 -8.56 17.76
N LEU A 265 -7.17 -9.26 16.61
CA LEU A 265 -6.58 -8.73 15.38
C LEU A 265 -7.36 -7.55 14.80
N ALA A 266 -8.70 -7.59 14.85
CA ALA A 266 -9.54 -6.51 14.36
C ALA A 266 -9.29 -5.17 15.07
N TYR A 267 -8.89 -5.20 16.35
CA TYR A 267 -8.49 -3.99 17.07
C TYR A 267 -7.20 -3.38 16.51
N GLY A 268 -6.23 -4.22 16.17
CA GLY A 268 -4.98 -3.81 15.53
C GLY A 268 -5.23 -3.15 14.17
N ILE A 269 -6.11 -3.73 13.35
CA ILE A 269 -6.46 -3.22 12.01
C ILE A 269 -7.08 -1.81 12.08
N LYS A 270 -7.86 -1.51 13.12
CA LYS A 270 -8.49 -0.19 13.31
C LYS A 270 -7.53 0.88 13.80
N SER A 271 -6.35 0.50 14.26
CA SER A 271 -5.37 1.44 14.80
C SER A 271 -4.63 2.16 13.66
N PRO A 272 -4.16 3.40 13.90
CA PRO A 272 -3.33 4.10 12.92
C PRO A 272 -2.08 3.26 12.57
N LYS A 273 -1.57 3.45 11.35
CA LYS A 273 -0.33 2.82 10.93
C LYS A 273 0.84 3.27 11.83
N ASP A 274 1.73 2.33 12.15
CA ASP A 274 2.90 2.52 13.03
C ASP A 274 2.55 2.99 14.45
N TYR A 275 1.32 2.71 14.89
CA TYR A 275 0.89 3.00 16.26
C TYR A 275 1.66 2.14 17.27
N ALA A 276 2.35 2.81 18.20
CA ALA A 276 3.06 2.14 19.28
C ALA A 276 2.07 1.63 20.33
N PHE A 277 1.86 0.32 20.35
CA PHE A 277 1.03 -0.33 21.36
C PHE A 277 1.78 -0.48 22.69
N VAL A 278 1.16 -0.03 23.77
CA VAL A 278 1.56 -0.39 25.13
C VAL A 278 0.88 -1.71 25.48
N LYS A 279 1.66 -2.74 25.79
CA LYS A 279 1.19 -4.13 26.00
C LYS A 279 -0.01 -4.19 26.95
N GLU A 280 0.06 -3.51 28.08
CA GLU A 280 -0.98 -3.53 29.12
C GLU A 280 -2.28 -2.92 28.61
N LYS A 281 -2.20 -1.80 27.87
CA LYS A 281 -3.37 -1.12 27.29
C LYS A 281 -4.01 -1.94 26.16
N LEU A 282 -3.18 -2.60 25.36
CA LEU A 282 -3.64 -3.48 24.29
C LEU A 282 -4.40 -4.68 24.87
N VAL A 283 -3.84 -5.33 25.89
CA VAL A 283 -4.49 -6.46 26.58
C VAL A 283 -5.82 -6.02 27.21
N LEU A 284 -5.86 -4.87 27.87
CA LEU A 284 -7.11 -4.32 28.42
C LEU A 284 -8.15 -4.07 27.33
N SER A 285 -7.74 -3.48 26.20
CA SER A 285 -8.62 -3.23 25.06
C SER A 285 -9.14 -4.53 24.43
N TRP A 286 -8.32 -5.59 24.40
CA TRP A 286 -8.76 -6.92 23.96
C TRP A 286 -9.78 -7.54 24.92
N ILE A 287 -9.53 -7.45 26.24
CA ILE A 287 -10.46 -7.97 27.25
C ILE A 287 -11.82 -7.26 27.16
N GLU A 288 -11.84 -5.94 26.98
CA GLU A 288 -13.07 -5.16 26.79
C GLU A 288 -13.76 -5.49 25.47
N GLY A 289 -12.99 -5.59 24.38
CA GLY A 289 -13.50 -5.93 23.06
C GLY A 289 -14.19 -7.30 23.01
N VAL A 290 -13.55 -8.32 23.60
CA VAL A 290 -14.10 -9.69 23.67
C VAL A 290 -15.35 -9.73 24.56
N ARG A 291 -15.33 -9.09 25.73
CA ARG A 291 -16.49 -9.05 26.66
C ARG A 291 -17.70 -8.33 26.09
N SER A 292 -17.50 -7.25 25.32
CA SER A 292 -18.60 -6.46 24.74
C SER A 292 -19.40 -7.20 23.65
N GLN A 293 -18.79 -8.21 23.01
CA GLN A 293 -19.37 -8.95 21.89
C GLN A 293 -19.95 -10.30 22.29
N GLU A 294 -19.53 -10.90 23.41
CA GLU A 294 -20.22 -12.09 23.98
C GLU A 294 -21.70 -11.79 24.33
N ASN A 295 -22.02 -10.54 24.68
CA ASN A 295 -23.39 -10.06 24.90
C ASN A 295 -24.19 -9.80 23.61
N LYS A 296 -23.58 -9.96 22.42
CA LYS A 296 -24.22 -9.82 21.10
C LYS A 296 -24.09 -11.11 20.30
N ARG A 297 -24.45 -12.24 20.91
CA ARG A 297 -24.63 -13.52 20.21
C ARG A 297 -25.96 -13.50 19.46
N PHE A 298 -26.05 -12.87 18.30
CA PHE A 298 -26.97 -13.19 17.20
C PHE A 298 -26.63 -12.28 16.00
N ASP A 299 -26.58 -12.87 14.80
CA ASP A 299 -26.28 -12.30 13.46
C ASP A 299 -24.80 -12.11 13.05
N TYR A 300 -24.12 -13.20 12.70
CA TYR A 300 -22.83 -13.17 12.01
C TYR A 300 -22.72 -14.23 10.90
N PHE A 301 -23.49 -14.05 9.81
CA PHE A 301 -23.17 -14.62 8.50
C PHE A 301 -22.76 -13.54 7.47
N GLY A 302 -23.01 -12.25 7.73
CA GLY A 302 -22.69 -11.14 6.82
C GLY A 302 -21.36 -10.41 7.05
N SER A 303 -20.61 -10.71 8.12
CA SER A 303 -19.33 -10.03 8.42
C SER A 303 -18.08 -10.78 7.95
N ARG A 304 -18.26 -11.91 7.24
CA ARG A 304 -17.15 -12.60 6.58
C ARG A 304 -16.56 -11.77 5.44
N ASP A 305 -17.40 -11.00 4.73
CA ASP A 305 -16.98 -10.22 3.56
C ASP A 305 -16.49 -8.81 3.93
N ILE A 306 -17.05 -8.20 4.99
CA ILE A 306 -16.74 -6.82 5.40
C ILE A 306 -15.29 -6.67 5.89
N ILE A 307 -14.79 -7.66 6.65
CA ILE A 307 -13.42 -7.63 7.17
C ILE A 307 -12.41 -7.80 6.03
N ILE A 308 -12.71 -8.66 5.04
CA ILE A 308 -11.89 -8.87 3.85
C ILE A 308 -11.88 -7.61 2.98
N GLN A 309 -13.02 -6.94 2.81
CA GLN A 309 -13.10 -5.67 2.08
C GLN A 309 -12.35 -4.54 2.78
N ASP A 310 -12.49 -4.38 4.09
CA ASP A 310 -11.76 -3.35 4.84
C ASP A 310 -10.24 -3.61 4.87
N LEU A 311 -9.81 -4.87 4.85
CA LEU A 311 -8.39 -5.26 4.71
C LEU A 311 -7.85 -5.06 3.30
N ALA A 312 -8.65 -5.31 2.25
CA ALA A 312 -8.27 -5.01 0.88
C ALA A 312 -8.16 -3.49 0.64
N ILE A 313 -9.07 -2.70 1.23
CA ILE A 313 -9.09 -1.24 1.11
C ILE A 313 -7.95 -0.58 1.92
N SER A 314 -7.60 -1.11 3.08
CA SER A 314 -6.57 -0.53 3.95
C SER A 314 -5.13 -0.82 3.51
N VAL A 315 -4.92 -1.80 2.63
CA VAL A 315 -3.57 -2.21 2.17
C VAL A 315 -3.32 -1.99 0.67
N GLN A 316 -4.11 -1.13 0.01
CA GLN A 316 -3.76 -0.64 -1.32
C GLN A 316 -2.46 0.18 -1.24
N CYS A 317 -1.32 -0.46 -1.46
CA CYS A 317 -0.04 0.21 -1.69
C CYS A 317 -0.03 0.73 -3.14
N PRO A 318 0.38 1.98 -3.43
CA PRO A 318 0.20 2.60 -4.76
C PRO A 318 1.09 2.04 -5.88
N ILE A 319 1.82 0.95 -5.67
CA ILE A 319 2.89 0.52 -6.58
C ILE A 319 2.42 -0.57 -7.57
N LEU A 320 1.42 -1.36 -7.21
CA LEU A 320 0.74 -2.29 -8.15
C LEU A 320 -0.50 -1.68 -8.82
N GLY A 321 -0.78 -0.40 -8.53
CA GLY A 321 -1.89 0.35 -9.10
C GLY A 321 -1.62 0.87 -10.51
N ARG A 322 -0.36 1.12 -10.90
CA ARG A 322 -0.10 1.86 -12.15
C ARG A 322 -0.36 1.05 -13.42
N GLU A 323 -0.02 -0.23 -13.44
CA GLU A 323 -0.29 -1.10 -14.61
C GLU A 323 -1.74 -1.58 -14.62
N ASN A 324 -2.30 -1.94 -13.46
CA ASN A 324 -3.71 -2.38 -13.36
C ASN A 324 -4.73 -1.24 -13.44
N GLU A 325 -4.39 0.02 -13.07
CA GLU A 325 -5.26 1.18 -13.30
C GLU A 325 -5.41 1.47 -14.78
N VAL A 326 -4.31 1.42 -15.53
CA VAL A 326 -4.35 1.58 -16.99
C VAL A 326 -5.21 0.45 -17.56
N VAL A 327 -4.96 -0.81 -17.18
CA VAL A 327 -5.75 -1.94 -17.68
C VAL A 327 -7.24 -1.84 -17.31
N PHE A 328 -7.59 -1.37 -16.11
CA PHE A 328 -8.98 -1.22 -15.68
C PHE A 328 -9.68 -0.01 -16.34
N GLU A 329 -8.99 1.13 -16.46
CA GLU A 329 -9.52 2.33 -17.11
C GLU A 329 -9.72 2.12 -18.62
N TRP A 330 -8.74 1.52 -19.30
CA TRP A 330 -8.88 1.15 -20.70
C TRP A 330 -9.85 -0.02 -20.89
N GLY A 331 -9.91 -0.97 -19.93
CA GLY A 331 -10.83 -2.10 -19.96
C GLY A 331 -12.30 -1.68 -19.86
N ALA A 332 -12.63 -0.76 -18.96
CA ALA A 332 -13.98 -0.21 -18.83
C ALA A 332 -14.39 0.58 -20.09
N ALA A 333 -13.48 1.38 -20.63
CA ALA A 333 -13.72 2.13 -21.87
C ALA A 333 -13.92 1.21 -23.08
N LEU A 334 -13.10 0.16 -23.22
CA LEU A 334 -13.21 -0.83 -24.29
C LEU A 334 -14.52 -1.60 -24.19
N THR A 335 -14.91 -2.00 -22.97
CA THR A 335 -16.18 -2.70 -22.70
C THR A 335 -17.38 -1.84 -23.08
N ASN A 336 -17.34 -0.55 -22.74
CA ASN A 336 -18.38 0.41 -23.12
C ASN A 336 -18.46 0.61 -24.64
N ILE A 337 -17.32 0.69 -25.35
CA ILE A 337 -17.30 0.78 -26.83
C ILE A 337 -17.89 -0.49 -27.46
N ILE A 338 -17.59 -1.66 -26.92
CA ILE A 338 -18.15 -2.94 -27.39
C ILE A 338 -19.67 -2.97 -27.21
N LEU A 339 -20.18 -2.56 -26.04
CA LEU A 339 -21.61 -2.52 -25.76
C LEU A 339 -22.36 -1.55 -26.69
N GLU A 340 -21.79 -0.37 -26.96
CA GLU A 340 -22.37 0.59 -27.90
C GLU A 340 -22.35 0.10 -29.35
N THR A 341 -21.30 -0.63 -29.74
CA THR A 341 -21.23 -1.28 -31.06
C THR A 341 -22.32 -2.35 -31.20
N LEU A 342 -22.55 -3.14 -30.15
CA LEU A 342 -23.64 -4.12 -30.11
C LEU A 342 -25.02 -3.47 -30.16
N LEU A 343 -25.21 -2.33 -29.49
CA LEU A 343 -26.46 -1.55 -29.56
C LEU A 343 -26.77 -1.09 -30.99
N LEU A 344 -25.77 -0.59 -31.72
CA LEU A 344 -25.94 -0.21 -33.12
C LEU A 344 -26.33 -1.39 -34.00
N ILE A 345 -25.69 -2.55 -33.81
CA ILE A 345 -25.99 -3.77 -34.59
C ILE A 345 -27.41 -4.27 -34.32
N PHE A 346 -27.80 -4.37 -33.04
CA PHE A 346 -29.13 -4.86 -32.68
C PHE A 346 -30.25 -3.91 -33.10
N ASP A 347 -30.02 -2.60 -33.04
CA ASP A 347 -30.99 -1.60 -33.49
C ASP A 347 -31.25 -1.67 -35.00
N GLN A 348 -30.22 -1.94 -35.82
CA GLN A 348 -30.37 -2.13 -37.28
C GLN A 348 -31.14 -3.41 -37.65
N ILE A 349 -31.07 -4.45 -36.81
CA ILE A 349 -31.72 -5.75 -37.05
C ILE A 349 -33.14 -5.78 -36.46
N ALA A 350 -33.42 -4.91 -35.49
CA ALA A 350 -34.70 -4.79 -34.82
C ALA A 350 -35.81 -4.41 -35.82
N SER A 351 -36.86 -5.23 -35.85
CA SER A 351 -38.02 -5.02 -36.72
C SER A 351 -39.28 -5.58 -36.07
N PRO A 352 -40.48 -5.21 -36.54
CA PRO A 352 -41.74 -5.72 -35.98
C PRO A 352 -41.84 -7.26 -36.03
N ARG A 353 -41.12 -7.89 -36.97
CA ARG A 353 -41.04 -9.36 -37.10
C ARG A 353 -40.01 -10.00 -36.17
N LYS A 354 -39.08 -9.23 -35.61
CA LYS A 354 -38.00 -9.69 -34.73
C LYS A 354 -37.86 -8.76 -33.51
N PRO A 355 -38.87 -8.68 -32.62
CA PRO A 355 -38.87 -7.76 -31.48
C PRO A 355 -37.85 -8.13 -30.38
N HIS A 356 -37.31 -9.35 -30.39
CA HIS A 356 -36.31 -9.80 -29.43
C HIS A 356 -34.99 -9.02 -29.53
N TYR A 357 -34.60 -8.52 -30.71
CA TYR A 357 -33.42 -7.66 -30.83
C TYR A 357 -33.62 -6.30 -30.14
N ALA A 358 -34.84 -5.74 -30.21
CA ALA A 358 -35.16 -4.52 -29.47
C ALA A 358 -35.17 -4.74 -27.95
N LEU A 359 -35.57 -5.94 -27.49
CA LEU A 359 -35.43 -6.32 -26.08
C LEU A 359 -33.95 -6.43 -25.68
N MET A 360 -33.09 -6.99 -26.54
CA MET A 360 -31.64 -7.02 -26.30
C MET A 360 -31.05 -5.61 -26.21
N CYS A 361 -31.51 -4.64 -27.01
CA CYS A 361 -31.09 -3.24 -26.86
C CYS A 361 -31.43 -2.66 -25.47
N VAL A 362 -32.60 -2.99 -24.92
CA VAL A 362 -32.99 -2.58 -23.56
C VAL A 362 -32.07 -3.20 -22.50
N VAL A 363 -31.74 -4.49 -22.64
CA VAL A 363 -30.85 -5.18 -21.71
C VAL A 363 -29.42 -4.63 -21.78
N VAL A 364 -28.90 -4.41 -22.97
CA VAL A 364 -27.53 -3.88 -23.18
C VAL A 364 -27.42 -2.43 -22.68
N SER A 365 -28.44 -1.59 -22.90
CA SER A 365 -28.45 -0.22 -22.37
C SER A 365 -28.56 -0.16 -20.83
N LEU A 366 -29.25 -1.10 -20.19
CA LEU A 366 -29.21 -1.26 -18.72
C LEU A 366 -27.81 -1.63 -18.21
N ALA A 367 -27.11 -2.53 -18.91
CA ALA A 367 -25.74 -2.91 -18.57
C ALA A 367 -24.78 -1.71 -18.68
N ALA A 368 -24.92 -0.88 -19.72
CA ALA A 368 -24.14 0.35 -19.89
C ALA A 368 -24.36 1.33 -18.73
N ILE A 369 -25.61 1.53 -18.28
CA ILE A 369 -25.91 2.35 -17.09
C ILE A 369 -25.22 1.81 -15.84
N PHE A 370 -25.27 0.50 -15.63
CA PHE A 370 -24.64 -0.13 -14.46
C PHE A 370 -23.11 0.06 -14.46
N ILE A 371 -22.47 -0.03 -15.64
CA ILE A 371 -21.03 0.22 -15.79
C ILE A 371 -20.70 1.69 -15.51
N CYS A 372 -21.46 2.65 -16.04
CA CYS A 372 -21.26 4.06 -15.73
C CYS A 372 -21.42 4.36 -14.23
N ILE A 373 -22.41 3.76 -13.56
CA ILE A 373 -22.58 3.90 -12.10
C ILE A 373 -21.38 3.33 -11.36
N THR A 374 -20.93 2.14 -11.76
CA THR A 374 -19.77 1.47 -11.13
C THR A 374 -18.50 2.32 -11.29
N GLU A 375 -18.29 2.92 -12.47
CA GLU A 375 -17.16 3.83 -12.73
C GLU A 375 -17.24 5.11 -11.89
N LEU A 376 -18.42 5.73 -11.77
CA LEU A 376 -18.64 6.90 -10.93
C LEU A 376 -18.40 6.58 -9.44
N VAL A 377 -18.92 5.44 -8.96
CA VAL A 377 -18.71 4.98 -7.58
C VAL A 377 -17.22 4.72 -7.32
N TYR A 378 -16.53 4.07 -8.25
CA TYR A 378 -15.09 3.83 -8.16
C TYR A 378 -14.30 5.15 -8.08
N LYS A 379 -14.58 6.13 -8.96
CA LYS A 379 -13.97 7.47 -8.92
C LYS A 379 -14.25 8.19 -7.59
N GLY A 380 -15.48 8.06 -7.06
CA GLY A 380 -15.86 8.63 -5.78
C GLY A 380 -15.14 8.00 -4.57
N GLN A 381 -14.94 6.68 -4.60
CA GLN A 381 -14.17 5.96 -3.57
C GLN A 381 -12.69 6.33 -3.59
N LYS A 382 -12.09 6.49 -4.79
CA LYS A 382 -10.68 6.88 -4.96
C LYS A 382 -10.33 8.20 -4.26
N GLN A 383 -11.27 9.15 -4.16
CA GLN A 383 -11.08 10.44 -3.48
C GLN A 383 -11.64 10.50 -2.05
N LYS A 384 -12.00 9.36 -1.45
CA LYS A 384 -12.56 9.27 -0.08
C LYS A 384 -13.81 10.15 0.15
N ILE A 385 -14.74 10.20 -0.83
CA ILE A 385 -16.01 10.91 -0.63
C ILE A 385 -16.87 10.13 0.38
N THR A 386 -17.16 10.74 1.52
CA THR A 386 -18.06 10.16 2.53
C THR A 386 -19.50 10.60 2.30
N LEU A 387 -20.42 9.64 2.22
CA LEU A 387 -21.85 9.90 2.10
C LEU A 387 -22.43 10.21 3.49
N MET A 388 -22.75 11.47 3.77
CA MET A 388 -23.37 11.85 5.04
C MET A 388 -24.89 11.91 4.89
N ARG A 389 -25.60 11.13 5.72
CA ARG A 389 -27.07 11.10 5.77
C ARG A 389 -27.55 11.84 7.02
N ARG A 390 -28.20 12.99 6.85
CA ARG A 390 -28.89 13.69 7.94
C ARG A 390 -30.35 13.91 7.53
N GLY A 391 -31.23 13.01 7.99
CA GLY A 391 -32.65 12.98 7.61
C GLY A 391 -32.88 12.46 6.18
N MET A 392 -33.89 12.99 5.48
CA MET A 392 -34.28 12.56 4.11
C MET A 392 -33.38 13.12 2.99
N ARG A 393 -32.39 13.97 3.27
CA ARG A 393 -31.45 14.49 2.25
C ARG A 393 -30.07 13.87 2.44
N CYS A 394 -29.55 13.29 1.36
CA CYS A 394 -28.17 12.81 1.27
C CYS A 394 -27.30 13.94 0.69
N TRP A 395 -26.17 14.24 1.33
CA TRP A 395 -25.17 15.18 0.82
C TRP A 395 -23.84 14.46 0.65
N LEU A 396 -23.16 14.72 -0.47
CA LEU A 396 -21.78 14.28 -0.70
C LEU A 396 -20.84 15.28 -0.03
N HIS A 397 -20.06 14.82 0.95
CA HIS A 397 -19.05 15.66 1.58
C HIS A 397 -17.72 15.48 0.85
N PHE A 398 -17.21 16.56 0.25
CA PHE A 398 -15.92 16.58 -0.45
C PHE A 398 -14.84 17.14 0.48
N PRO A 399 -13.68 16.45 0.65
CA PRO A 399 -12.65 16.87 1.59
C PRO A 399 -11.83 18.11 1.15
N SER A 400 -12.06 18.68 -0.04
CA SER A 400 -11.51 19.99 -0.47
C SER A 400 -12.41 20.64 -1.53
N SER A 401 -12.51 21.98 -1.58
CA SER A 401 -13.40 22.70 -2.52
C SER A 401 -12.93 22.72 -3.98
N ASP A 402 -11.66 22.38 -4.24
CA ASP A 402 -11.02 22.68 -5.53
C ASP A 402 -10.86 21.49 -6.48
N ASN A 403 -11.33 20.29 -6.12
CA ASN A 403 -11.24 19.12 -6.99
C ASN A 403 -12.56 18.34 -7.01
N ASN A 404 -13.42 18.64 -8.00
CA ASN A 404 -14.54 17.76 -8.34
C ASN A 404 -13.97 16.46 -8.97
N PRO A 405 -14.22 15.27 -8.39
CA PRO A 405 -13.72 14.00 -8.92
C PRO A 405 -14.31 13.63 -10.27
N TYR A 406 -15.44 14.25 -10.62
CA TYR A 406 -16.19 13.95 -11.82
C TYR A 406 -15.90 15.00 -12.89
N THR A 407 -15.44 14.54 -14.05
CA THR A 407 -15.32 15.40 -15.22
C THR A 407 -16.70 15.68 -15.82
N ILE A 408 -16.83 16.79 -16.57
CA ILE A 408 -18.04 17.07 -17.36
C ILE A 408 -18.35 15.89 -18.31
N MET A 409 -17.31 15.20 -18.78
CA MET A 409 -17.44 14.05 -19.67
C MET A 409 -18.06 12.82 -18.98
N ASP A 410 -17.82 12.63 -17.68
CA ASP A 410 -18.45 11.56 -16.90
C ASP A 410 -19.94 11.78 -16.75
N VAL A 411 -20.35 13.03 -16.52
CA VAL A 411 -21.76 13.44 -16.45
C VAL A 411 -22.44 13.25 -17.81
N LEU A 412 -21.79 13.68 -18.89
CA LEU A 412 -22.31 13.51 -20.25
C LEU A 412 -22.45 12.03 -20.64
N SER A 413 -21.49 11.19 -20.26
CA SER A 413 -21.55 9.73 -20.51
C SER A 413 -22.74 9.10 -19.77
N PHE A 414 -22.92 9.43 -18.49
CA PHE A 414 -24.05 8.91 -17.71
C PHE A 414 -25.42 9.36 -18.25
N VAL A 415 -25.57 10.64 -18.61
CA VAL A 415 -26.80 11.18 -19.21
C VAL A 415 -27.09 10.52 -20.56
N SER A 416 -26.06 10.23 -21.34
CA SER A 416 -26.18 9.56 -22.63
C SER A 416 -26.63 8.09 -22.46
N ALA A 417 -26.07 7.35 -21.49
CA ALA A 417 -26.53 5.98 -21.16
C ALA A 417 -28.01 5.93 -20.75
N ILE A 418 -28.47 6.89 -19.94
CA ILE A 418 -29.89 7.00 -19.56
C ILE A 418 -30.77 7.28 -20.78
N SER A 419 -30.33 8.20 -21.63
CA SER A 419 -31.05 8.58 -22.85
C SER A 419 -31.16 7.40 -23.81
N GLN A 420 -30.11 6.57 -23.92
CA GLN A 420 -30.07 5.35 -24.73
C GLN A 420 -31.01 4.26 -24.21
N PHE A 421 -31.13 4.11 -22.89
CA PHE A 421 -32.10 3.21 -22.27
C PHE A 421 -33.55 3.63 -22.53
N ILE A 422 -33.84 4.93 -22.41
CA ILE A 422 -35.18 5.48 -22.71
C ILE A 422 -35.52 5.23 -24.18
N TYR A 423 -34.58 5.50 -25.08
CA TYR A 423 -34.73 5.27 -26.51
C TYR A 423 -35.03 3.79 -26.83
N SER A 424 -34.21 2.88 -26.31
CA SER A 424 -34.36 1.44 -26.51
C SER A 424 -35.69 0.92 -25.96
N SER A 425 -36.13 1.46 -24.82
CA SER A 425 -37.40 1.11 -24.18
C SER A 425 -38.61 1.55 -25.01
N ILE A 426 -38.56 2.75 -25.59
CA ILE A 426 -39.59 3.25 -26.51
C ILE A 426 -39.61 2.38 -27.78
N GLY A 427 -38.45 2.15 -28.40
CA GLY A 427 -38.33 1.31 -29.59
C GLY A 427 -38.89 -0.10 -29.39
N TYR A 428 -38.56 -0.75 -28.27
CA TYR A 428 -39.12 -2.05 -27.90
C TYR A 428 -40.64 -2.02 -27.72
N SER A 429 -41.19 -1.00 -27.07
CA SER A 429 -42.64 -0.86 -26.87
C SER A 429 -43.42 -0.76 -28.18
N TYR A 430 -42.90 -0.03 -29.17
CA TYR A 430 -43.51 0.10 -30.50
C TYR A 430 -43.39 -1.19 -31.33
N LEU A 431 -42.19 -1.77 -31.38
CA LEU A 431 -41.93 -3.00 -32.14
C LEU A 431 -42.68 -4.21 -31.57
N ARG A 432 -42.86 -4.28 -30.24
CA ARG A 432 -43.69 -5.30 -29.58
C ARG A 432 -45.17 -5.19 -29.96
N ARG A 433 -45.65 -3.98 -30.25
CA ARG A 433 -47.04 -3.72 -30.71
C ARG A 433 -47.21 -3.91 -32.22
N GLY A 434 -46.20 -4.38 -32.93
CA GLY A 434 -46.23 -4.57 -34.38
C GLY A 434 -46.15 -3.28 -35.19
N SER A 435 -45.90 -2.14 -34.56
CA SER A 435 -45.76 -0.83 -35.21
C SER A 435 -44.30 -0.53 -35.50
N GLN A 436 -44.03 0.30 -36.51
CA GLN A 436 -42.67 0.76 -36.78
C GLN A 436 -42.19 1.74 -35.70
N ASN A 437 -40.90 1.67 -35.35
CA ASN A 437 -40.28 2.63 -34.44
C ASN A 437 -40.34 4.04 -35.10
N PRO A 438 -40.97 5.05 -34.46
CA PRO A 438 -41.07 6.38 -35.03
C PRO A 438 -39.71 7.10 -35.13
N ILE A 439 -38.71 6.67 -34.37
CA ILE A 439 -37.39 7.29 -34.38
C ILE A 439 -36.44 6.41 -35.19
N LYS A 440 -36.04 6.88 -36.38
CA LYS A 440 -35.30 6.08 -37.37
C LYS A 440 -33.77 6.12 -37.22
N VAL A 441 -33.23 7.11 -36.51
CA VAL A 441 -31.78 7.27 -36.31
C VAL A 441 -31.53 7.82 -34.91
N CYS A 442 -30.76 7.10 -34.10
CA CYS A 442 -30.30 7.55 -32.79
C CYS A 442 -28.79 7.84 -32.84
N PHE A 443 -28.41 9.10 -32.66
CA PHE A 443 -26.99 9.50 -32.59
C PHE A 443 -26.40 9.40 -31.18
N VAL A 444 -27.20 8.99 -30.19
CA VAL A 444 -26.79 8.90 -28.78
C VAL A 444 -25.60 7.94 -28.57
N PRO A 445 -25.52 6.76 -29.21
CA PRO A 445 -24.34 5.89 -29.15
C PRO A 445 -23.07 6.56 -29.68
N VAL A 446 -23.19 7.35 -30.74
CA VAL A 446 -22.05 8.06 -31.36
C VAL A 446 -21.55 9.17 -30.44
N ILE A 447 -22.48 9.94 -29.84
CA ILE A 447 -22.17 10.97 -28.85
C ILE A 447 -21.52 10.32 -27.61
N PHE A 448 -22.03 9.18 -27.15
CA PHE A 448 -21.47 8.43 -26.03
C PHE A 448 -20.01 8.02 -26.31
N ILE A 449 -19.74 7.38 -27.45
CA ILE A 449 -18.39 6.94 -27.84
C ILE A 449 -17.42 8.13 -27.88
N ILE A 450 -17.82 9.26 -28.48
CA ILE A 450 -16.99 10.48 -28.55
C ILE A 450 -16.73 11.02 -27.14
N CYS A 451 -17.73 11.01 -26.26
CA CYS A 451 -17.60 11.50 -24.90
C CYS A 451 -16.66 10.61 -24.06
N THR A 452 -16.81 9.29 -24.14
CA THR A 452 -15.96 8.33 -23.41
C THR A 452 -14.52 8.38 -23.91
N ALA A 453 -14.30 8.45 -25.23
CA ALA A 453 -12.96 8.57 -25.80
C ALA A 453 -12.27 9.89 -25.39
N SER A 454 -13.02 11.00 -25.37
CA SER A 454 -12.49 12.32 -25.00
C SER A 454 -12.19 12.44 -23.50
N SER A 455 -13.00 11.80 -22.62
CA SER A 455 -12.74 11.74 -21.18
C SER A 455 -11.35 11.14 -20.87
N ASN A 456 -10.99 10.08 -21.59
CA ASN A 456 -9.71 9.39 -21.42
C ASN A 456 -8.53 10.15 -22.04
N LEU A 457 -8.73 10.94 -23.10
CA LEU A 457 -7.70 11.74 -23.76
C LEU A 457 -7.35 13.03 -23.00
N VAL A 458 -8.34 13.71 -22.42
CA VAL A 458 -8.14 14.93 -21.59
C VAL A 458 -7.30 14.65 -20.34
N ARG A 459 -7.15 13.38 -19.96
CA ARG A 459 -6.32 12.93 -18.84
C ARG A 459 -4.81 13.02 -19.09
N LYS A 460 -4.36 13.32 -20.32
CA LYS A 460 -2.94 13.28 -20.72
C LYS A 460 -2.12 14.60 -20.87
N PRO A 461 -2.55 15.83 -20.54
CA PRO A 461 -1.71 17.00 -20.87
C PRO A 461 -0.65 17.39 -19.81
N ASN A 462 -0.54 16.74 -18.64
CA ASN A 462 0.39 17.19 -17.59
C ASN A 462 1.50 16.22 -17.15
N GLU A 463 1.63 15.01 -17.73
CA GLU A 463 2.72 14.09 -17.38
C GLU A 463 3.81 13.92 -18.46
N THR A 464 3.71 14.61 -19.59
CA THR A 464 4.76 14.64 -20.62
C THR A 464 5.35 16.03 -20.79
N ARG A 465 6.09 16.51 -19.78
CA ARG A 465 7.20 17.46 -19.99
C ARG A 465 8.46 16.86 -19.38
N LEU A 466 9.08 15.94 -20.12
CA LEU A 466 10.52 15.69 -20.01
C LEU A 466 11.24 17.02 -20.31
N PRO A 467 12.23 17.44 -19.52
CA PRO A 467 13.09 18.54 -19.92
C PRO A 467 13.95 18.05 -21.08
N ILE A 468 13.65 18.55 -22.28
CA ILE A 468 14.58 18.48 -23.40
C ILE A 468 15.78 19.32 -22.97
N SER A 469 16.89 18.63 -22.70
CA SER A 469 18.23 19.21 -22.70
C SER A 469 18.43 19.94 -24.02
N ARG A 470 18.49 21.26 -23.98
CA ARG A 470 19.12 22.04 -25.05
C ARG A 470 20.62 22.01 -24.79
N GLU A 471 21.32 21.26 -25.62
CA GLU A 471 22.68 21.63 -26.00
C GLU A 471 22.60 22.97 -26.72
N ASP A 472 23.22 23.99 -26.15
CA ASP A 472 24.10 24.99 -26.79
C ASP A 472 24.71 25.88 -25.69
#